data_AF-A0A9P4TVZ6-F1
#
_entry.id   AF-A0A9P4TVZ6-F1
#
_cell.length_a   1.000
_cell.length_b   1.000
_cell.length_c   1.000
_cell.angle_alpha   90.00
_cell.angle_beta   90.00
_cell.angle_gamma   90.00
#
_symmetry.space_group_name_H-M   'P 1'
#
loop_
_entity.id
_entity.type
_entity.pdbx_description
1 polymer ?
#
loop_
_entity_poly.entity_id
_entity_poly.type
_entity_poly.pdbx_seq_one_letter_code
_entity_poly.pdbx_strand_id
1 'polypeptide(L)'
;MLGYMVPHVLSHFHPDLVSRMWWNWIWQLFPVWCWIVGAAWSTIGLFPSKFKATSDNNDDMPTIRRTIAFLAIPSTAAWWYTAAFAPFSMIQLFIPQSLGPSPTFAENMRLTLQRDEAKGLGASLLWLLYTWADLQRAGMTTSRNVLTMVASLAVGVLVVGPGSAFLLGWLAREELLASKHHKDAVVMETLMREQEVFEHAKDRSTSK
;
A
#
# COMPACT_ATOMS: atom_id res chain seq x y z
N MET A 1 -10.03 -9.55 11.38
CA MET A 1 -10.19 -10.43 10.18
C MET A 1 -11.65 -10.86 9.99
N LEU A 2 -12.29 -11.56 10.92
CA LEU A 2 -13.69 -12.00 10.75
C LEU A 2 -14.69 -10.85 10.54
N GLY A 3 -14.57 -9.76 11.32
CA GLY A 3 -15.42 -8.57 11.18
C GLY A 3 -15.29 -7.84 9.83
N TYR A 4 -14.23 -8.14 9.07
CA TYR A 4 -14.05 -7.64 7.71
C TYR A 4 -14.53 -8.66 6.66
N MET A 5 -14.08 -9.92 6.78
CA MET A 5 -14.28 -10.93 5.74
C MET A 5 -15.73 -11.35 5.54
N VAL A 6 -16.50 -11.52 6.63
CA VAL A 6 -17.89 -12.00 6.55
C VAL A 6 -18.77 -11.05 5.74
N PRO A 7 -18.88 -9.75 6.10
CA PRO A 7 -19.71 -8.84 5.31
C PRO A 7 -19.13 -8.59 3.90
N HIS A 8 -17.81 -8.72 3.72
CA HIS A 8 -17.17 -8.56 2.41
C HIS A 8 -17.51 -9.67 1.42
N VAL A 9 -17.50 -10.93 1.87
CA VAL A 9 -17.87 -12.08 1.02
C VAL A 9 -19.35 -11.97 0.64
N LEU A 10 -20.22 -11.65 1.60
CA LEU A 10 -21.66 -11.53 1.34
C LEU A 10 -21.98 -10.37 0.40
N SER A 11 -21.22 -9.28 0.44
CA SER A 11 -21.43 -8.15 -0.49
C SER A 11 -21.10 -8.46 -1.94
N HIS A 12 -20.25 -9.46 -2.22
CA HIS A 12 -19.87 -9.83 -3.58
C HIS A 12 -20.61 -11.06 -4.11
N PHE A 13 -20.85 -12.06 -3.25
CA PHE A 13 -21.28 -13.40 -3.67
C PHE A 13 -22.74 -13.73 -3.34
N HIS A 14 -23.48 -12.87 -2.63
CA HIS A 14 -24.88 -13.14 -2.33
C HIS A 14 -25.72 -13.28 -3.63
N PRO A 15 -26.68 -14.20 -3.76
CA PRO A 15 -27.41 -14.39 -5.03
C PRO A 15 -28.22 -13.16 -5.47
N ASP A 16 -28.82 -12.46 -4.51
CA ASP A 16 -29.62 -11.25 -4.75
C ASP A 16 -28.80 -9.96 -4.74
N LEU A 17 -29.05 -9.08 -5.72
CA LEU A 17 -28.32 -7.83 -5.93
C LEU A 17 -28.65 -6.78 -4.85
N VAL A 18 -29.90 -6.70 -4.41
CA VAL A 18 -30.29 -5.75 -3.35
C VAL A 18 -29.60 -6.11 -2.04
N SER A 19 -29.57 -7.41 -1.72
CA SER A 19 -28.87 -7.93 -0.57
C SER A 19 -27.36 -7.68 -0.65
N ARG A 20 -26.72 -7.79 -1.82
CA ARG A 20 -25.31 -7.40 -2.01
C ARG A 20 -25.07 -5.95 -1.61
N MET A 21 -25.96 -5.04 -2.01
CA MET A 21 -25.86 -3.61 -1.64
C MET A 21 -25.99 -3.41 -0.12
N TRP A 22 -26.91 -4.12 0.54
CA TRP A 22 -27.02 -4.09 2.00
C TRP A 22 -25.80 -4.63 2.70
N TRP A 23 -25.27 -5.78 2.27
CA TRP A 23 -24.03 -6.34 2.81
C TRP A 23 -22.84 -5.41 2.57
N ASN A 24 -22.80 -4.70 1.44
CA ASN A 24 -21.79 -3.68 1.19
C ASN A 24 -21.93 -2.52 2.19
N TRP A 25 -23.16 -2.03 2.44
CA TRP A 25 -23.39 -0.99 3.44
C TRP A 25 -22.91 -1.41 4.83
N ILE A 26 -23.22 -2.65 5.23
CA ILE A 26 -22.75 -3.22 6.50
C ILE A 26 -21.23 -3.28 6.50
N TRP A 27 -20.61 -3.70 5.39
CA TRP A 27 -19.16 -3.77 5.24
C TRP A 27 -18.47 -2.41 5.39
N GLN A 28 -19.11 -1.28 5.03
CA GLN A 28 -18.51 0.05 5.21
C GLN A 28 -18.15 0.34 6.69
N LEU A 29 -18.84 -0.29 7.64
CA LEU A 29 -18.57 -0.18 9.08
C LEU A 29 -17.49 -1.19 9.56
N PHE A 30 -16.69 -1.77 8.66
CA PHE A 30 -15.66 -2.74 9.02
C PHE A 30 -14.70 -2.30 10.13
N PRO A 31 -14.32 -1.01 10.31
CA PRO A 31 -13.45 -0.64 11.42
C PRO A 31 -14.13 -0.90 12.77
N VAL A 32 -15.44 -0.62 12.86
CA VAL A 32 -16.25 -0.88 14.05
C VAL A 32 -16.38 -2.39 14.29
N TRP A 33 -16.66 -3.16 13.24
CA TRP A 33 -16.76 -4.63 13.35
C TRP A 33 -15.43 -5.26 13.76
N CYS A 34 -14.31 -4.81 13.19
CA CYS A 34 -12.98 -5.25 13.56
C CYS A 34 -12.65 -4.89 15.02
N TRP A 35 -13.05 -3.71 15.49
CA TRP A 35 -12.88 -3.33 16.89
C TRP A 35 -13.71 -4.21 17.83
N ILE A 36 -15.00 -4.42 17.55
CA ILE A 36 -15.88 -5.28 18.36
C ILE A 36 -15.33 -6.70 18.43
N VAL A 37 -14.97 -7.29 17.28
CA VAL A 37 -14.40 -8.63 17.23
C VAL A 37 -13.06 -8.69 17.94
N GLY A 38 -12.20 -7.68 17.77
CA GLY A 38 -10.91 -7.61 18.46
C GLY A 38 -11.05 -7.50 19.98
N ALA A 39 -12.00 -6.68 20.46
CA ALA A 39 -12.30 -6.54 21.88
C ALA A 39 -12.93 -7.81 22.46
N ALA A 40 -13.80 -8.49 21.71
CA ALA A 40 -14.35 -9.78 22.12
C ALA A 40 -13.29 -10.89 22.09
N TRP A 41 -12.27 -10.79 21.25
CA TRP A 41 -11.20 -11.79 21.15
C TRP A 41 -10.10 -11.58 22.19
N SER A 42 -9.84 -10.33 22.60
CA SER A 42 -8.82 -10.01 23.61
C SER A 42 -9.18 -10.56 25.00
N THR A 43 -10.47 -10.80 25.28
CA THR A 43 -10.94 -11.43 26.52
C THR A 43 -10.68 -12.95 26.55
N ILE A 44 -10.40 -13.57 25.39
CA ILE A 44 -10.22 -15.03 25.25
C ILE A 44 -8.75 -15.44 25.53
N GLY A 45 -7.81 -14.49 25.61
CA GLY A 45 -6.45 -14.73 26.14
C GLY A 45 -5.53 -15.60 25.27
N LEU A 46 -5.86 -15.84 24.00
CA LEU A 46 -5.20 -16.83 23.14
C LEU A 46 -3.96 -16.36 22.36
N PHE A 47 -3.43 -15.15 22.59
CA PHE A 47 -2.24 -14.67 21.84
C PHE A 47 -1.03 -14.35 22.73
N PRO A 48 0.17 -14.84 22.37
CA PRO A 48 1.42 -14.44 23.02
C PRO A 48 1.71 -12.96 22.73
N SER A 49 2.07 -12.20 23.77
CA SER A 49 2.15 -10.73 23.76
C SER A 49 3.39 -10.14 23.07
N LYS A 50 4.14 -10.90 22.27
CA LYS A 50 5.43 -10.44 21.75
C LYS A 50 5.62 -10.81 20.30
N PHE A 51 5.32 -9.87 19.40
CA PHE A 51 5.98 -9.82 18.10
C PHE A 51 7.45 -9.51 18.37
N LYS A 52 8.33 -10.50 18.14
CA LYS A 52 9.77 -10.27 18.20
C LYS A 52 10.13 -9.55 16.91
N ALA A 53 10.47 -8.26 17.00
CA ALA A 53 11.00 -7.54 15.85
C ALA A 53 12.27 -8.24 15.38
N THR A 54 12.22 -8.92 14.25
CA THR A 54 13.40 -9.45 13.56
C THR A 54 14.17 -8.25 13.01
N SER A 55 15.45 -8.14 13.38
CA SER A 55 16.23 -6.91 13.23
C SER A 55 16.88 -6.72 11.86
N ASP A 56 16.49 -7.50 10.85
CA ASP A 56 17.11 -7.43 9.53
C ASP A 56 16.05 -7.11 8.45
N ASN A 57 15.98 -5.83 8.09
CA ASN A 57 15.03 -5.29 7.11
C ASN A 57 15.16 -5.92 5.70
N ASN A 58 16.26 -6.62 5.41
CA ASN A 58 16.58 -7.07 4.06
C ASN A 58 16.04 -8.48 3.74
N ASP A 59 15.93 -9.35 4.75
CA ASP A 59 15.40 -10.71 4.59
C ASP A 59 13.89 -10.74 4.27
N ASP A 60 13.20 -9.64 4.57
CA ASP A 60 11.76 -9.52 4.32
C ASP A 60 11.43 -9.11 2.88
N MET A 61 12.40 -8.57 2.12
CA MET A 61 12.13 -8.05 0.77
C MET A 61 11.59 -9.10 -0.22
N PRO A 62 12.11 -10.35 -0.28
CA PRO A 62 11.50 -11.40 -1.09
C PRO A 62 10.05 -11.71 -0.70
N THR A 63 9.75 -11.67 0.59
CA THR A 63 8.39 -11.90 1.13
C THR A 63 7.45 -10.76 0.75
N ILE A 64 7.91 -9.51 0.87
CA ILE A 64 7.18 -8.32 0.43
C ILE A 64 6.87 -8.40 -1.06
N ARG A 65 7.85 -8.71 -1.91
CA ARG A 65 7.67 -8.87 -3.37
C ARG A 65 6.60 -9.89 -3.72
N ARG A 66 6.65 -11.08 -3.09
CA ARG A 66 5.65 -12.14 -3.32
C ARG A 66 4.26 -11.71 -2.87
N THR A 67 4.16 -11.04 -1.73
CA THR A 67 2.89 -10.53 -1.19
C THR A 67 2.29 -9.49 -2.13
N ILE A 68 3.10 -8.56 -2.62
CA ILE A 68 2.65 -7.55 -3.57
C ILE A 68 2.25 -8.18 -4.90
N ALA A 69 3.02 -9.12 -5.44
CA ALA A 69 2.66 -9.83 -6.66
C ALA A 69 1.31 -10.57 -6.50
N PHE A 70 1.12 -11.24 -5.37
CA PHE A 70 -0.12 -11.94 -5.06
C PHE A 70 -1.34 -11.01 -4.99
N LEU A 71 -1.17 -9.75 -4.58
CA LEU A 71 -2.25 -8.75 -4.53
C LEU A 71 -2.43 -7.98 -5.84
N ALA A 72 -1.32 -7.64 -6.52
CA ALA A 72 -1.32 -6.84 -7.74
C ALA A 72 -1.84 -7.61 -8.95
N ILE A 73 -1.49 -8.90 -9.10
CA ILE A 73 -1.96 -9.71 -10.23
C ILE A 73 -3.50 -9.77 -10.31
N PRO A 74 -4.23 -10.19 -9.25
CA PRO A 74 -5.69 -10.24 -9.32
C PRO A 74 -6.31 -8.84 -9.42
N SER A 75 -5.70 -7.81 -8.81
CA SER A 75 -6.15 -6.42 -8.95
C SER A 75 -6.05 -5.94 -10.40
N THR A 76 -4.95 -6.22 -11.10
CA THR A 76 -4.75 -5.90 -12.51
C THR A 76 -5.74 -6.68 -13.39
N ALA A 77 -5.94 -7.96 -13.10
CA ALA A 77 -6.90 -8.79 -13.83
C ALA A 77 -8.33 -8.24 -13.69
N ALA A 78 -8.74 -7.83 -12.49
CA ALA A 78 -10.03 -7.22 -12.24
C ALA A 78 -10.20 -5.88 -12.98
N TRP A 79 -9.14 -5.07 -13.06
CA TRP A 79 -9.12 -3.82 -13.83
C TRP A 79 -9.35 -4.06 -15.31
N TRP A 80 -8.59 -4.98 -15.93
CA TRP A 80 -8.75 -5.32 -17.34
C TRP A 80 -10.10 -5.97 -17.64
N TYR A 81 -10.58 -6.85 -16.76
CA TYR A 81 -11.91 -7.42 -16.88
C TYR A 81 -12.99 -6.32 -16.88
N THR A 82 -12.89 -5.36 -15.95
CA THR A 82 -13.82 -4.23 -15.90
C THR A 82 -13.72 -3.39 -17.17
N ALA A 83 -12.51 -3.05 -17.63
CA ALA A 83 -12.31 -2.26 -18.82
C ALA A 83 -12.83 -2.94 -20.10
N ALA A 84 -12.76 -4.27 -20.19
CA ALA A 84 -13.16 -5.03 -21.38
C ALA A 84 -14.66 -5.34 -21.41
N PHE A 85 -15.28 -5.60 -20.26
CA PHE A 85 -16.64 -6.15 -20.19
C PHE A 85 -17.67 -5.21 -19.56
N ALA A 86 -17.27 -4.09 -18.96
CA ALA A 86 -18.25 -3.17 -18.40
C ALA A 86 -19.06 -2.47 -19.51
N PRO A 87 -20.40 -2.40 -19.38
CA PRO A 87 -21.26 -1.69 -20.33
C PRO A 87 -21.23 -0.16 -20.15
N PHE A 88 -20.37 0.34 -19.26
CA PHE A 88 -20.25 1.75 -18.89
C PHE A 88 -18.81 2.22 -19.04
N SER A 89 -18.61 3.52 -19.26
CA SER A 89 -17.25 4.08 -19.32
C SER A 89 -16.58 4.03 -17.95
N MET A 90 -15.24 3.95 -17.94
CA MET A 90 -14.44 3.95 -16.70
C MET A 90 -14.70 5.21 -15.87
N ILE A 91 -14.87 6.37 -16.53
CA ILE A 91 -15.21 7.62 -15.84
C ILE A 91 -16.56 7.51 -15.14
N GLN A 92 -17.57 6.95 -15.81
CA GLN A 92 -18.90 6.76 -15.21
C GLN A 92 -18.88 5.78 -14.03
N LEU A 93 -18.01 4.76 -14.08
CA LEU A 93 -17.86 3.76 -13.02
C LEU A 93 -17.16 4.32 -11.78
N PHE A 94 -16.08 5.10 -11.96
CA PHE A 94 -15.21 5.50 -10.85
C PHE A 94 -15.37 6.97 -10.42
N ILE A 95 -15.89 7.85 -11.27
CA ILE A 95 -16.05 9.28 -10.95
C ILE A 95 -17.51 9.59 -10.61
N PRO A 96 -17.79 10.16 -9.41
CA PRO A 96 -19.14 10.52 -9.03
C PRO A 96 -19.69 11.63 -9.93
N GLN A 97 -20.82 11.36 -10.58
CA GLN A 97 -21.50 12.30 -11.47
C GLN A 97 -22.37 13.33 -10.72
N SER A 98 -22.60 13.12 -9.42
CA SER A 98 -23.37 14.00 -8.57
C SER A 98 -22.70 14.16 -7.20
N LEU A 99 -22.70 15.38 -6.69
CA LEU A 99 -22.21 15.73 -5.35
C LEU A 99 -23.31 15.66 -4.29
N GLY A 100 -24.58 15.68 -4.69
CA GLY A 100 -25.74 15.58 -3.80
C GLY A 100 -26.14 14.14 -3.47
N PRO A 101 -27.09 13.95 -2.53
CA PRO A 101 -27.77 12.68 -2.33
C PRO A 101 -28.71 12.38 -3.52
N SER A 102 -28.91 11.11 -3.81
CA SER A 102 -29.89 10.63 -4.79
C SER A 102 -31.21 10.23 -4.10
N PRO A 103 -32.35 10.25 -4.82
CA PRO A 103 -33.61 9.72 -4.33
C PRO A 103 -33.61 8.20 -4.08
N THR A 104 -32.69 7.42 -4.68
CA THR A 104 -32.72 5.95 -4.57
C THR A 104 -31.55 5.39 -3.76
N PHE A 105 -31.80 4.31 -3.00
CA PHE A 105 -30.76 3.65 -2.22
C PHE A 105 -29.62 3.11 -3.10
N ALA A 106 -29.95 2.47 -4.23
CA ALA A 106 -28.97 1.89 -5.15
C ALA A 106 -28.02 2.96 -5.72
N GLU A 107 -28.55 4.13 -6.07
CA GLU A 107 -27.70 5.21 -6.57
C GLU A 107 -26.88 5.87 -5.44
N ASN A 108 -27.44 6.03 -4.24
CA ASN A 108 -26.65 6.49 -3.09
C ASN A 108 -25.51 5.53 -2.73
N MET A 109 -25.73 4.22 -2.85
CA MET A 109 -24.70 3.21 -2.67
C MET A 109 -23.59 3.37 -3.72
N ARG A 110 -23.97 3.48 -5.00
CA ARG A 110 -23.03 3.74 -6.10
C ARG A 110 -22.20 4.99 -5.86
N LEU A 111 -22.84 6.11 -5.52
CA LEU A 111 -22.16 7.38 -5.24
C LEU A 111 -21.23 7.28 -4.04
N THR A 112 -21.62 6.56 -2.99
CA THR A 112 -20.78 6.31 -1.81
C THR A 112 -19.51 5.56 -2.21
N LEU A 113 -19.63 4.46 -2.96
CA LEU A 113 -18.49 3.67 -3.43
C LEU A 113 -17.55 4.49 -4.34
N GLN A 114 -18.11 5.27 -5.27
CA GLN A 114 -17.33 6.15 -6.14
C GLN A 114 -16.56 7.21 -5.35
N ARG A 115 -17.19 7.79 -4.33
CA ARG A 115 -16.55 8.79 -3.47
C ARG A 115 -15.48 8.16 -2.58
N ASP A 116 -15.74 6.98 -2.04
CA ASP A 116 -14.80 6.25 -1.21
C ASP A 116 -13.54 5.89 -2.01
N GLU A 117 -13.72 5.26 -3.18
CA GLU A 117 -12.62 4.91 -4.08
C GLU A 117 -11.82 6.16 -4.49
N ALA A 118 -12.49 7.22 -4.97
CA ALA A 118 -11.80 8.43 -5.42
C ALA A 118 -11.00 9.11 -4.29
N LYS A 119 -11.55 9.19 -3.08
CA LYS A 119 -10.88 9.80 -1.93
C LYS A 119 -9.76 8.91 -1.39
N GLY A 120 -10.03 7.61 -1.22
CA GLY A 120 -9.08 6.63 -0.71
C GLY A 120 -7.87 6.53 -1.65
N LEU A 121 -8.12 6.25 -2.93
CA LEU A 121 -7.08 6.20 -3.95
C LEU A 121 -6.34 7.54 -4.07
N GLY A 122 -7.06 8.65 -4.15
CA GLY A 122 -6.47 9.98 -4.26
C GLY A 122 -5.52 10.28 -3.10
N ALA A 123 -5.94 10.02 -1.86
CA ALA A 123 -5.11 10.18 -0.67
C ALA A 123 -3.90 9.24 -0.69
N SER A 124 -4.06 7.98 -1.06
CA SER A 124 -2.97 7.00 -1.17
C SER A 124 -1.93 7.39 -2.22
N LEU A 125 -2.37 7.83 -3.41
CA LEU A 125 -1.45 8.28 -4.47
C LEU A 125 -0.74 9.57 -4.07
N LEU A 126 -1.43 10.52 -3.43
CA LEU A 126 -0.78 11.74 -2.90
C LEU A 126 0.25 11.41 -1.83
N TRP A 127 -0.07 10.51 -0.90
CA TRP A 127 0.88 10.03 0.10
C TRP A 127 2.11 9.39 -0.55
N LEU A 128 1.90 8.55 -1.57
CA LEU A 128 3.00 7.93 -2.31
C LEU A 128 3.87 9.01 -2.96
N LEU A 129 3.28 9.99 -3.65
CA LEU A 129 4.03 11.10 -4.26
C LEU A 129 4.82 11.91 -3.21
N TYR A 130 4.23 12.19 -2.05
CA TYR A 130 4.94 12.89 -0.96
C TYR A 130 6.13 12.10 -0.44
N THR A 131 5.97 10.80 -0.21
CA THR A 131 7.07 9.96 0.28
C THR A 131 8.20 9.84 -0.74
N TRP A 132 7.88 9.80 -2.03
CA TRP A 132 8.90 9.87 -3.08
C TRP A 132 9.58 11.24 -3.19
N ALA A 133 8.83 12.33 -2.99
CA ALA A 133 9.40 13.68 -2.94
C ALA A 133 10.36 13.83 -1.75
N ASP A 134 10.08 13.17 -0.62
CA ASP A 134 10.97 13.12 0.53
C ASP A 134 12.27 12.36 0.21
N LEU A 135 12.18 11.21 -0.46
CA LEU A 135 13.35 10.48 -0.96
C LEU A 135 14.21 11.31 -1.93
N GLN A 136 13.58 12.12 -2.79
CA GLN A 136 14.28 13.06 -3.67
C GLN A 136 15.04 14.12 -2.86
N ARG A 137 14.40 14.70 -1.83
CA ARG A 137 15.02 15.69 -0.94
C ARG A 137 16.18 15.10 -0.13
N ALA A 138 16.07 13.83 0.26
CA ALA A 138 17.15 13.08 0.91
C ALA A 138 18.28 12.66 -0.04
N GLY A 139 18.23 13.01 -1.34
CA GLY A 139 19.25 12.62 -2.32
C GLY A 139 19.25 11.12 -2.67
N MET A 140 18.16 10.41 -2.34
CA MET A 140 18.07 8.97 -2.54
C MET A 140 17.73 8.59 -3.99
N THR A 141 17.23 9.51 -4.81
CA THR A 141 16.81 9.23 -6.20
C THR A 141 17.42 10.22 -7.20
N THR A 142 17.74 9.74 -8.40
CA THR A 142 18.31 10.56 -9.49
C THR A 142 17.26 11.43 -10.21
N SER A 143 16.01 10.98 -10.25
CA SER A 143 14.91 11.70 -10.92
C SER A 143 14.50 12.90 -10.09
N ARG A 144 14.90 14.10 -10.51
CA ARG A 144 14.61 15.37 -9.82
C ARG A 144 13.26 15.99 -10.20
N ASN A 145 12.52 15.38 -11.12
CA ASN A 145 11.34 15.98 -11.72
C ASN A 145 10.06 15.29 -11.24
N VAL A 146 9.33 15.97 -10.35
CA VAL A 146 8.01 15.55 -9.84
C VAL A 146 7.02 15.26 -10.97
N LEU A 147 7.09 15.99 -12.09
CA LEU A 147 6.20 15.75 -13.23
C LEU A 147 6.39 14.35 -13.83
N THR A 148 7.63 13.88 -13.92
CA THR A 148 7.91 12.53 -14.47
C THR A 148 7.35 11.42 -13.58
N MET A 149 7.35 11.65 -12.26
CA MET A 149 6.79 10.73 -11.27
C MET A 149 5.26 10.73 -11.30
N VAL A 150 4.64 11.90 -11.42
CA VAL A 150 3.18 11.99 -11.58
C VAL A 150 2.75 11.32 -12.89
N ALA A 151 3.48 11.56 -13.98
CA ALA A 151 3.20 10.96 -15.28
C ALA A 151 3.36 9.43 -15.25
N SER A 152 4.42 8.90 -14.64
CA SER A 152 4.62 7.45 -14.54
C SER A 152 3.54 6.78 -13.70
N LEU A 153 3.12 7.42 -12.61
CA LEU A 153 2.02 6.93 -11.76
C LEU A 153 0.69 6.95 -12.52
N ALA A 154 0.39 8.03 -13.25
CA ALA A 154 -0.81 8.13 -14.07
C ALA A 154 -0.85 7.05 -15.17
N VAL A 155 0.27 6.82 -15.87
CA VAL A 155 0.40 5.73 -16.84
C VAL A 155 0.21 4.38 -16.17
N GLY A 156 0.80 4.17 -14.99
CA GLY A 156 0.60 2.95 -14.21
C GLY A 156 -0.87 2.69 -13.90
N VAL A 157 -1.60 3.71 -13.39
CA VAL A 157 -3.03 3.61 -13.09
C VAL A 157 -3.84 3.23 -14.33
N LEU A 158 -3.52 3.80 -15.50
CA LEU A 158 -4.23 3.48 -16.74
C LEU A 158 -3.95 2.04 -17.22
N VAL A 159 -2.69 1.60 -17.15
CA VAL A 159 -2.26 0.32 -17.71
C VAL A 159 -2.60 -0.86 -16.81
N VAL A 160 -2.20 -0.82 -15.53
CA VAL A 160 -2.38 -1.95 -14.59
C VAL A 160 -3.52 -1.74 -13.60
N GLY A 161 -4.14 -0.56 -13.60
CA GLY A 161 -5.19 -0.20 -12.67
C GLY A 161 -4.66 0.44 -11.38
N PRO A 162 -5.54 1.13 -10.65
CA PRO A 162 -5.16 1.98 -9.53
C PRO A 162 -4.51 1.23 -8.36
N GLY A 163 -5.08 0.11 -7.94
CA GLY A 163 -4.55 -0.68 -6.82
C GLY A 163 -3.17 -1.25 -7.10
N SER A 164 -2.96 -1.80 -8.30
CA SER A 164 -1.68 -2.37 -8.71
C SER A 164 -0.62 -1.30 -8.93
N ALA A 165 -0.99 -0.17 -9.53
CA ALA A 165 -0.08 0.97 -9.70
C ALA A 165 0.43 1.50 -8.34
N PHE A 166 -0.46 1.63 -7.35
CA PHE A 166 -0.07 2.02 -6.00
C PHE A 166 0.88 1.00 -5.36
N LEU A 167 0.53 -0.30 -5.39
CA LEU A 167 1.35 -1.35 -4.79
C LEU A 167 2.76 -1.44 -5.42
N LEU A 168 2.85 -1.38 -6.75
CA LEU A 168 4.13 -1.41 -7.47
C LEU A 168 4.95 -0.13 -7.20
N GLY A 169 4.31 1.03 -7.17
CA GLY A 169 4.97 2.29 -6.83
C GLY A 169 5.47 2.32 -5.39
N TRP A 170 4.75 1.69 -4.46
CA TRP A 170 5.20 1.51 -3.09
C TRP A 170 6.36 0.52 -3.00
N LEU A 171 6.29 -0.62 -3.69
CA LEU A 171 7.38 -1.61 -3.75
C LEU A 171 8.68 -0.98 -4.26
N ALA A 172 8.62 -0.23 -5.35
CA ALA A 172 9.78 0.45 -5.91
C ALA A 172 10.41 1.43 -4.89
N ARG A 173 9.59 2.10 -4.07
CA ARG A 173 10.08 2.94 -2.97
C ARG A 173 10.79 2.10 -1.89
N GLU A 174 10.21 0.98 -1.48
CA GLU A 174 10.82 0.10 -0.47
C GLU A 174 12.13 -0.52 -0.96
N GLU A 175 12.22 -0.90 -2.23
CA GLU A 175 13.47 -1.41 -2.82
C GLU A 175 14.58 -0.34 -2.84
N LEU A 176 14.23 0.92 -3.11
CA LEU A 176 15.18 2.02 -3.04
C LEU A 176 15.68 2.27 -1.62
N LEU A 177 14.78 2.24 -0.63
CA LEU A 177 15.14 2.37 0.78
C LEU A 177 16.07 1.24 1.23
N ALA A 178 15.74 -0.01 0.91
CA ALA A 178 16.56 -1.17 1.26
C ALA A 178 17.95 -1.12 0.61
N SER A 179 18.03 -0.77 -0.68
CA SER A 179 19.30 -0.72 -1.41
C SER A 179 20.26 0.37 -0.92
N LYS A 180 19.75 1.57 -0.60
CA LYS A 180 20.59 2.68 -0.13
C LYS A 180 20.97 2.56 1.35
N HIS A 181 20.08 2.06 2.20
CA HIS A 181 20.42 1.78 3.60
C HIS A 181 21.57 0.76 3.70
N HIS A 182 21.57 -0.26 2.84
CA HIS A 182 22.67 -1.22 2.76
C HIS A 182 24.00 -0.55 2.35
N LYS A 183 23.97 0.34 1.36
CA LYS A 183 25.18 1.05 0.92
C LYS A 183 25.78 1.91 2.04
N ASP A 184 24.95 2.67 2.75
CA ASP A 184 25.43 3.53 3.83
C ASP A 184 25.99 2.72 5.00
N ALA A 185 25.37 1.58 5.34
CA ALA A 185 25.88 0.67 6.36
C ALA A 185 27.26 0.07 6.00
N VAL A 186 27.44 -0.39 4.77
CA VAL A 186 28.73 -0.97 4.30
C VAL A 186 29.83 0.10 4.28
N VAL A 187 29.52 1.32 3.87
CA VAL A 187 30.49 2.44 3.87
C VAL A 187 30.90 2.76 5.31
N MET A 188 29.97 2.83 6.25
CA MET A 188 30.30 3.11 7.65
C MET A 188 31.14 2.00 8.28
N GLU A 189 30.86 0.73 8.00
CA GLU A 189 31.70 -0.39 8.47
C GLU A 189 33.14 -0.29 7.92
N THR A 190 33.27 0.04 6.63
CA THR A 190 34.58 0.20 5.98
C THR A 190 35.38 1.34 6.61
N LEU A 191 34.74 2.49 6.85
CA LEU A 191 35.38 3.65 7.48
C LEU A 191 35.81 3.36 8.93
N MET A 192 34.98 2.67 9.71
CA MET A 192 35.35 2.27 11.07
C MET A 192 36.56 1.33 11.08
N ARG A 193 36.57 0.34 10.17
CA ARG A 193 37.70 -0.60 10.03
C ARG A 193 38.99 0.11 9.63
N GLU A 194 38.92 1.09 8.73
CA GLU A 194 40.09 1.90 8.35
C GLU A 194 40.61 2.75 9.52
N GLN A 195 39.72 3.32 10.34
CA GLN A 195 40.10 4.07 11.55
C GLN A 195 40.80 3.19 12.60
N GLU A 196 40.29 1.98 12.85
CA GLU A 196 40.92 1.02 13.79
C GLU A 196 42.34 0.63 13.34
N VAL A 197 42.54 0.38 12.03
CA VAL A 197 43.86 0.07 11.47
C VAL A 197 44.81 1.26 11.62
N PHE A 198 44.33 2.48 11.41
CA PHE A 198 45.12 3.70 11.55
C PHE A 198 45.58 3.93 13.00
N GLU A 199 44.68 3.80 13.98
CA GLU A 199 45.03 3.93 15.40
C GLU A 199 46.03 2.85 15.84
N HIS A 200 45.84 1.59 15.42
CA HIS A 200 46.80 0.51 15.70
C HIS A 200 48.19 0.71 15.06
N ALA A 201 48.27 1.41 13.92
CA ALA A 201 49.54 1.74 13.29
C ALA A 201 50.27 2.87 14.03
N LYS A 202 49.51 3.86 14.52
CA LYS A 202 50.02 4.98 15.32
C LYS A 202 50.62 4.51 16.64
N ASP A 203 49.94 3.62 17.38
CA ASP A 203 50.44 3.07 18.65
C ASP A 203 51.75 2.28 18.49
N ARG A 204 51.94 1.59 17.35
CA ARG A 204 53.19 0.90 17.03
C ARG A 204 54.34 1.85 16.69
N SER A 205 54.04 3.07 16.25
CA SER A 205 55.05 4.08 15.91
C SER A 205 55.55 4.87 17.12
N THR A 206 54.71 5.04 18.15
CA THR A 206 55.03 5.77 19.39
C THR A 206 55.71 4.89 20.45
N SER A 207 55.68 3.57 20.27
CA SER A 207 56.35 2.58 21.13
C SER A 207 57.83 2.32 20.77
N LYS A 208 58.38 3.01 19.76
CA LYS A 208 59.80 2.93 19.37
C LYS A 208 60.52 4.23 19.68
#